data_AF-A0A497XQF5-F1
#
_entry.id   AF-A0A497XQF5-F1
#
_cell.length_a   1.000
_cell.length_b   1.000
_cell.length_c   1.000
_cell.angle_alpha   90.00
_cell.angle_beta   90.00
_cell.angle_gamma   90.00
#
_symmetry.space_group_name_H-M   'P 1'
#
loop_
_entity.id
_entity.type
_entity.pdbx_description
1 polymer ?
#
loop_
_entity_poly.entity_id
_entity_poly.type
_entity_poly.pdbx_seq_one_letter_code
_entity_poly.pdbx_strand_id
1 'polypeptide(L)'
;MGVFRKEDIVARSVKIEVVGEIERCHRAEDTKFYCLPVKIHFDNGEVRNYVLKSHNEPKGLENFLQNKKGIRDRLERSFVLLKNGDIRVVYEAGETTAKAN
;
A
#
# COMPACT_ATOMS: atom_id res chain seq x y z
N MET A 1 13.21 11.58 3.93
CA MET A 1 11.88 10.96 4.15
C MET A 1 10.94 12.10 4.55
N GLY A 2 10.02 12.51 3.68
CA GLY A 2 9.17 13.69 3.94
C GLY A 2 8.24 13.45 5.13
N VAL A 3 8.34 14.29 6.15
CA VAL A 3 7.42 14.30 7.30
C VAL A 3 6.15 15.01 6.83
N PHE A 4 5.12 14.25 6.43
CA PHE A 4 3.80 14.82 6.18
C PHE A 4 3.08 14.99 7.52
N ARG A 5 2.37 16.10 7.69
CA ARG A 5 1.67 16.38 8.94
C ARG A 5 0.37 15.58 8.95
N LYS A 6 -0.04 15.07 10.11
CA LYS A 6 -1.34 14.35 10.27
C LYS A 6 -2.52 15.22 9.82
N GLU A 7 -2.35 16.54 9.87
CA GLU A 7 -3.28 17.60 9.45
C GLU A 7 -3.66 17.54 7.96
N ASP A 8 -2.84 16.88 7.15
CA ASP A 8 -3.04 16.76 5.69
C ASP A 8 -3.86 15.52 5.31
N ILE A 9 -4.14 14.61 6.26
CA ILE A 9 -4.91 13.39 6.00
C ILE A 9 -6.40 13.75 5.91
N VAL A 10 -7.02 13.48 4.76
CA VAL A 10 -8.46 13.67 4.54
C VAL A 10 -9.27 12.40 4.76
N ALA A 11 -8.67 11.24 4.52
CA ALA A 11 -9.33 9.96 4.69
C ALA A 11 -8.30 8.84 4.91
N ARG A 12 -8.73 7.76 5.54
CA ARG A 12 -7.97 6.52 5.76
C ARG A 12 -8.54 5.40 4.92
N SER A 13 -7.67 4.50 4.47
CA SER A 13 -8.11 3.33 3.73
C SER A 13 -8.89 2.39 4.65
N VAL A 14 -9.96 1.82 4.10
CA VAL A 14 -10.81 0.84 4.80
C VAL A 14 -10.83 -0.50 4.09
N LYS A 15 -10.57 -0.51 2.78
CA LYS A 15 -10.58 -1.72 1.96
C LYS A 15 -9.68 -1.54 0.74
N ILE A 16 -9.00 -2.62 0.36
CA ILE A 16 -8.25 -2.70 -0.90
C ILE A 16 -8.90 -3.80 -1.74
N GLU A 17 -9.31 -3.41 -2.93
CA GLU A 17 -9.86 -4.29 -3.95
C GLU A 17 -8.81 -4.55 -5.03
N VAL A 18 -8.59 -5.81 -5.35
CA VAL A 18 -7.62 -6.21 -6.37
C VAL A 18 -8.33 -6.18 -7.73
N VAL A 19 -7.79 -5.40 -8.67
CA VAL A 19 -8.42 -5.20 -9.99
C VAL A 19 -7.69 -5.88 -11.14
N GLY A 20 -6.57 -6.54 -10.85
CA GLY A 20 -5.80 -7.29 -11.85
C GLY A 20 -4.84 -8.28 -11.18
N GLU A 21 -3.91 -8.79 -11.97
CA GLU A 21 -2.98 -9.84 -11.53
C GLU A 21 -1.59 -9.25 -11.22
N ILE A 22 -0.75 -10.07 -10.58
CA ILE A 22 0.64 -9.69 -10.30
C ILE A 22 1.43 -9.80 -11.60
N GLU A 23 1.93 -8.67 -12.10
CA GLU A 23 2.72 -8.61 -13.33
C GLU A 23 4.06 -7.93 -13.06
N ARG A 24 5.07 -8.17 -13.92
CA ARG A 24 6.31 -7.39 -13.82
C ARG A 24 6.04 -5.95 -14.24
N CYS A 25 6.60 -4.98 -13.51
CA CYS A 25 6.43 -3.59 -13.91
C CYS A 25 7.15 -3.34 -15.26
N HIS A 26 6.42 -2.87 -16.27
CA HIS A 26 6.94 -2.69 -17.64
C HIS A 26 7.73 -1.38 -17.86
N ARG A 27 8.01 -0.60 -16.81
CA ARG A 27 8.83 0.62 -16.93
C ARG A 27 10.31 0.25 -16.87
N ALA A 28 11.12 0.86 -17.75
CA ALA A 28 12.54 0.55 -17.94
C ALA A 28 13.41 0.63 -16.65
N GLU A 29 12.99 1.42 -15.66
CA GLU A 29 13.66 1.57 -14.35
C GLU A 29 13.11 0.63 -13.27
N ASP A 30 11.93 0.03 -13.49
CA ASP A 30 11.19 -0.78 -12.51
C ASP A 30 11.19 -2.29 -12.84
N THR A 31 12.03 -2.78 -13.76
CA THR A 31 12.02 -4.19 -14.23
C THR A 31 12.27 -5.23 -13.13
N LYS A 32 12.81 -4.78 -11.99
CA LYS A 32 13.04 -5.58 -10.78
C LYS A 32 11.82 -5.64 -9.85
N PHE A 33 10.76 -4.90 -10.16
CA PHE A 33 9.56 -4.83 -9.35
C PHE A 33 8.42 -5.60 -10.00
N TYR A 34 7.61 -6.21 -9.13
CA TYR A 34 6.30 -6.72 -9.48
C TYR A 34 5.26 -5.67 -9.09
N CYS A 35 4.30 -5.45 -9.98
CA CYS A 35 3.22 -4.49 -9.86
C CYS A 35 1.91 -5.27 -9.73
N LEU A 36 1.05 -4.85 -8.78
CA LEU A 36 -0.32 -5.32 -8.65
C LEU A 36 -1.26 -4.11 -8.66
N PRO A 37 -2.11 -3.94 -9.68
CA PRO A 37 -3.09 -2.88 -9.70
C PRO A 37 -4.22 -3.16 -8.70
N VAL A 38 -4.50 -2.19 -7.85
CA VAL A 38 -5.54 -2.25 -6.80
C VAL A 38 -6.36 -0.97 -6.75
N LYS A 39 -7.56 -1.05 -6.20
CA LYS A 39 -8.41 0.08 -5.83
C LYS A 39 -8.46 0.19 -4.32
N ILE A 40 -8.07 1.35 -3.80
CA ILE A 40 -8.15 1.65 -2.37
C ILE A 40 -9.44 2.42 -2.13
N HIS A 41 -10.31 1.87 -1.29
CA HIS A 41 -11.50 2.52 -0.79
C HIS A 41 -11.15 3.24 0.51
N PHE A 42 -11.53 4.50 0.58
CA PHE A 42 -11.33 5.36 1.74
C PHE A 42 -12.65 5.57 2.51
N ASP A 43 -12.55 5.87 3.80
CA ASP A 43 -13.73 6.05 4.67
C ASP A 43 -14.62 7.24 4.26
N ASN A 44 -14.05 8.22 3.55
CA ASN A 44 -14.79 9.35 2.98
C ASN A 44 -15.61 8.98 1.72
N GLY A 45 -15.61 7.71 1.32
CA GLY A 45 -16.29 7.22 0.12
C GLY A 45 -15.48 7.34 -1.17
N GLU A 46 -14.28 7.92 -1.14
CA GLU A 46 -13.42 7.98 -2.33
C GLU A 46 -12.81 6.62 -2.66
N VAL A 47 -12.67 6.35 -3.95
CA VAL A 47 -11.98 5.18 -4.47
C VAL A 47 -10.86 5.64 -5.39
N ARG A 48 -9.63 5.23 -5.09
CA ARG A 48 -8.47 5.60 -5.89
C ARG A 48 -7.74 4.37 -6.40
N ASN A 49 -7.33 4.43 -7.67
CA ASN A 49 -6.47 3.43 -8.26
C ASN A 49 -5.06 3.60 -7.71
N TYR A 50 -4.46 2.51 -7.26
CA TYR A 50 -3.10 2.45 -6.74
C TYR A 50 -2.41 1.21 -7.29
N VAL A 51 -1.08 1.24 -7.37
CA VAL A 51 -0.28 0.09 -7.81
C VAL A 51 0.63 -0.31 -6.66
N LEU A 52 0.36 -1.48 -6.08
CA LEU A 52 1.26 -2.07 -5.12
C LEU A 52 2.51 -2.55 -5.86
N LYS A 53 3.68 -2.17 -5.35
CA LYS A 53 4.97 -2.60 -5.89
C LYS A 53 5.66 -3.50 -4.88
N SER A 54 6.21 -4.62 -5.33
CA SER A 54 7.08 -5.48 -4.54
C SER A 54 8.44 -5.61 -5.21
N HIS A 55 9.51 -5.45 -4.44
CA HIS A 55 10.88 -5.42 -4.95
C HIS A 55 11.44 -6.85 -5.06
N ASN A 56 12.07 -7.17 -6.19
CA ASN A 56 12.72 -8.43 -6.56
C ASN A 56 11.83 -9.68 -6.59
N GLU A 57 10.86 -9.83 -5.68
CA GLU A 57 10.01 -11.01 -5.57
C GLU A 57 8.52 -10.65 -5.52
N PRO A 58 7.64 -11.42 -6.20
CA PRO A 58 6.20 -11.24 -6.13
C PRO A 58 5.60 -11.71 -4.79
N LYS A 59 6.38 -12.43 -3.98
CA LYS A 59 5.96 -13.06 -2.73
C LYS A 59 5.25 -12.10 -1.76
N GLY A 60 5.67 -10.83 -1.72
CA GLY A 60 5.00 -9.81 -0.92
C GLY A 60 3.56 -9.56 -1.38
N LEU A 61 3.33 -9.48 -2.69
CA LEU A 61 2.01 -9.33 -3.31
C LEU A 61 1.21 -10.63 -3.21
N GLU A 62 1.83 -11.80 -3.40
CA GLU A 62 1.16 -13.08 -3.25
C GLU A 62 0.66 -13.30 -1.80
N ASN A 63 1.49 -12.95 -0.81
CA ASN A 63 1.09 -13.00 0.59
C ASN A 63 -0.07 -12.03 0.88
N PHE A 64 -0.09 -10.88 0.22
CA PHE A 64 -1.22 -9.94 0.30
C PHE A 64 -2.50 -10.53 -0.30
N LEU A 65 -2.42 -11.14 -1.49
CA LEU A 65 -3.56 -11.80 -2.14
C LEU A 65 -4.14 -12.94 -1.29
N GLN A 66 -3.27 -13.76 -0.70
CA GLN A 66 -3.67 -14.88 0.16
C GLN A 66 -4.05 -14.45 1.59
N ASN A 67 -4.02 -13.15 1.91
CA ASN A 67 -4.13 -12.61 3.26
C ASN A 67 -3.28 -13.38 4.31
N LYS A 68 -2.06 -13.76 3.92
CA LYS A 68 -1.20 -14.58 4.77
C LYS A 68 -0.80 -13.76 5.99
N LYS A 69 -1.02 -14.30 7.19
CA LYS A 69 -0.74 -13.62 8.47
C LYS A 69 -1.44 -12.25 8.66
N GLY A 70 -2.59 -12.02 8.02
CA GLY A 70 -3.32 -10.74 8.14
C GLY A 70 -2.60 -9.57 7.46
N ILE A 71 -1.71 -9.85 6.50
CA ILE A 71 -0.97 -8.82 5.76
C ILE A 71 -1.93 -7.89 5.01
N ARG A 72 -3.02 -8.43 4.45
CA ARG A 72 -4.03 -7.63 3.75
C ARG A 72 -4.70 -6.66 4.71
N ASP A 73 -5.25 -7.14 5.81
CA ASP A 73 -5.92 -6.31 6.83
C ASP A 73 -5.01 -5.20 7.36
N ARG A 74 -3.72 -5.50 7.59
CA ARG A 74 -2.74 -4.51 8.05
C ARG A 74 -2.50 -3.44 6.98
N LEU A 75 -2.31 -3.86 5.73
CA LEU A 75 -2.13 -2.94 4.60
C LEU A 75 -3.38 -2.09 4.37
N GLU A 76 -4.58 -2.68 4.42
CA GLU A 76 -5.86 -2.00 4.25
C GLU A 76 -6.08 -0.85 5.24
N ARG A 77 -5.41 -0.84 6.39
CA ARG A 77 -5.48 0.25 7.38
C ARG A 77 -4.28 1.20 7.34
N SER A 78 -3.27 0.88 6.53
CA SER A 78 -2.01 1.62 6.49
C SER A 78 -2.01 2.75 5.46
N PHE A 79 -2.97 2.82 4.53
CA PHE A 79 -3.00 3.89 3.53
C PHE A 79 -3.84 5.08 4.02
N VAL A 80 -3.39 6.28 3.66
CA VAL A 80 -4.10 7.52 3.91
C VAL A 80 -4.15 8.35 2.64
N LEU A 81 -5.28 9.00 2.42
CA LEU A 81 -5.47 9.98 1.38
C LEU A 81 -5.14 11.36 1.95
N LEU A 82 -4.31 12.10 1.25
CA LEU A 82 -3.93 13.46 1.62
C LEU A 82 -4.80 14.50 0.89
N LYS A 83 -4.87 15.73 1.43
CA LYS A 83 -5.62 16.86 0.85
C LYS A 83 -5.22 17.19 -0.59
N ASN A 84 -3.98 16.92 -0.97
CA ASN A 84 -3.47 17.13 -2.32
C ASN A 84 -3.81 15.98 -3.29
N GLY A 85 -4.52 14.95 -2.83
CA GLY A 85 -4.89 13.78 -3.63
C GLY A 85 -3.83 12.67 -3.67
N ASP A 86 -2.69 12.84 -2.99
CA ASP A 86 -1.69 11.78 -2.87
C ASP A 86 -2.12 10.70 -1.89
N ILE A 87 -1.72 9.46 -2.18
CA ILE A 87 -1.87 8.32 -1.27
C ILE A 87 -0.52 8.07 -0.60
N ARG A 88 -0.51 8.01 0.73
CA ARG A 88 0.67 7.67 1.52
C ARG A 88 0.42 6.45 2.39
N VAL A 89 1.48 5.68 2.62
CA VAL A 89 1.46 4.61 3.62
C VAL A 89 1.92 5.20 4.95
N VAL A 90 1.05 5.17 5.95
CA VAL A 90 1.36 5.48 7.34
C VAL A 90 1.61 4.15 8.03
N TYR A 91 2.88 3.87 8.31
CA TYR A 91 3.22 2.88 9.31
C TYR A 91 3.04 3.60 10.64
N GLU A 92 1.93 3.35 11.36
CA GLU A 92 1.85 3.76 12.75
C GLU A 92 3.05 3.12 13.45
N ALA A 93 4.00 3.97 13.89
CA ALA A 93 5.19 3.55 14.61
C ALA A 93 4.78 3.09 16.01
N GLY A 94 4.09 1.96 16.07
CA GLY A 94 3.81 1.17 17.25
C GLY A 94 4.01 -0.27 16.82
N GLU A 95 5.11 -0.87 17.28
CA GLU A 95 5.40 -2.30 17.14
C GLU A 95 5.97 -2.77 15.78
N THR A 96 7.21 -2.36 15.46
CA THR A 96 8.38 -3.23 15.14
C THR A 96 9.52 -2.41 14.50
N THR A 97 10.26 -1.68 15.32
CA THR A 97 11.72 -1.66 15.16
C THR A 97 12.30 -2.76 16.05
N ALA A 98 12.00 -4.01 15.68
CA ALA A 98 12.83 -5.15 16.07
C ALA A 98 13.91 -5.30 14.99
N LYS A 99 14.99 -4.53 15.15
CA LYS A 99 16.38 -4.90 14.86
C LYS A 99 17.17 -4.26 16.01
N ALA A 100 17.70 -4.97 17.01
CA ALA A 100 18.61 -6.12 16.96
C ALA A 100 19.82 -5.83 16.08
N ASN A 101 20.78 -5.06 16.61
CA ASN A 101 22.10 -5.48 17.09
C ASN A 101 22.98 -4.23 17.26
#